data_AF-A0A7S2VBM1-F1
#
_entry.id   AF-A0A7S2VBM1-F1
#
_cell.length_a   1.000
_cell.length_b   1.000
_cell.length_c   1.000
_cell.angle_alpha   90.00
_cell.angle_beta   90.00
_cell.angle_gamma   90.00
#
_symmetry.space_group_name_H-M   'P 1'
#
loop_
_entity.id
_entity.type
_entity.pdbx_description
1 polymer ?
#
loop_
_entity_poly.entity_id
_entity_poly.type
_entity_poly.pdbx_seq_one_letter_code
_entity_poly.pdbx_strand_id
1 'polypeptide(L)'
;SISDSVASGCIPVLFSNLTDAAWPWFWNDWKATGRILVPRHEFAQGKIDLYTLLHTTMPPQLIPIFQDTIDQHARRFQYSLDEDANDGIRILLEGMKRETMLRTDSQGFCRTP
;
A
#
# COMPACT_ATOMS: atom_id res chain seq x y z
N SER A 1 2.01 12.12 -6.10
CA SER A 1 1.87 11.48 -4.78
C SER A 1 2.08 9.97 -4.92
N ILE A 2 2.13 9.16 -3.85
CA ILE A 2 2.22 7.69 -3.97
C ILE A 2 1.03 7.14 -4.75
N SER A 3 -0.18 7.65 -4.45
CA SER A 3 -1.40 7.28 -5.15
C SER A 3 -1.29 7.53 -6.66
N ASP A 4 -0.82 8.71 -7.08
CA ASP A 4 -0.70 9.03 -8.51
C ASP A 4 0.31 8.12 -9.23
N SER A 5 1.44 7.82 -8.59
CA SER A 5 2.47 6.95 -9.15
C SER A 5 1.94 5.52 -9.34
N VAL A 6 1.31 4.96 -8.30
CA VAL A 6 0.71 3.62 -8.37
C VAL A 6 -0.43 3.59 -9.39
N ALA A 7 -1.30 4.60 -9.37
CA ALA A 7 -2.39 4.78 -10.34
C ALA A 7 -1.92 4.88 -11.79
N SER A 8 -0.69 5.33 -12.02
CA SER A 8 -0.07 5.46 -13.35
C SER A 8 0.77 4.23 -13.74
N GLY A 9 0.70 3.13 -12.99
CA GLY A 9 1.45 1.90 -13.26
C GLY A 9 2.92 1.92 -12.82
N CYS A 10 3.36 2.96 -12.09
CA CYS A 10 4.74 3.05 -11.61
C CYS A 10 4.93 2.21 -10.35
N ILE A 11 6.04 1.47 -10.27
CA ILE A 11 6.44 0.72 -9.07
C ILE A 11 7.01 1.73 -8.04
N PRO A 12 6.33 1.98 -6.92
CA PRO A 12 6.79 2.96 -5.95
C PRO A 12 7.97 2.42 -5.14
N VAL A 13 8.98 3.27 -4.94
CA VAL A 13 10.13 3.02 -4.08
C VAL A 13 9.94 3.80 -2.78
N LEU A 14 9.73 3.07 -1.69
CA LEU A 14 9.46 3.65 -0.37
C LEU A 14 10.70 3.55 0.50
N PHE A 15 11.04 4.63 1.20
CA PHE A 15 12.18 4.68 2.10
C PHE A 15 11.78 4.54 3.57
N SER A 16 10.51 4.84 3.91
CA SER A 16 10.04 4.87 5.28
C SER A 16 9.14 3.70 5.60
N ASN A 17 9.44 2.96 6.66
CA ASN A 17 8.56 1.93 7.21
C ASN A 17 7.20 2.50 7.66
N LEU A 18 7.15 3.78 8.06
CA LEU A 18 5.91 4.44 8.44
C LEU A 18 5.01 4.67 7.22
N THR A 19 5.59 5.16 6.12
CA THR A 19 4.88 5.33 4.86
C THR A 19 4.45 3.99 4.29
N ASP A 20 5.28 2.97 4.48
CA ASP A 20 4.96 1.61 4.07
C ASP A 20 3.81 1.00 4.88
N ALA A 21 3.80 1.23 6.20
CA ALA A 21 2.72 0.81 7.09
C ALA A 21 1.46 1.66 6.94
N ALA A 22 1.57 2.82 6.29
CA ALA A 22 0.42 3.67 6.01
C ALA A 22 -0.49 2.97 4.99
N TRP A 23 -1.79 2.98 5.28
CA TRP A 23 -2.85 2.48 4.40
C TRP A 23 -2.88 0.95 4.19
N PRO A 24 -2.94 0.15 5.28
CA PRO A 24 -2.98 -1.31 5.17
C PRO A 24 -4.15 -1.84 4.32
N TRP A 25 -5.28 -1.14 4.31
CA TRP A 25 -6.46 -1.53 3.52
C TRP A 25 -6.25 -1.44 2.01
N PHE A 26 -5.34 -0.58 1.56
CA PHE A 26 -5.03 -0.38 0.13
C PHE A 26 -4.05 -1.46 -0.35
N TRP A 27 -3.02 -1.71 0.45
CA TRP A 27 -1.95 -2.66 0.14
C TRP A 27 -2.31 -4.13 0.35
N ASN A 28 -3.16 -4.42 1.35
CA ASN A 28 -3.61 -5.76 1.72
C ASN A 28 -2.53 -6.86 1.56
N ASP A 29 -2.78 -7.84 0.70
CA ASP A 29 -1.98 -9.03 0.41
C ASP A 29 -0.96 -8.85 -0.73
N TRP A 30 -1.06 -7.79 -1.52
CA TRP A 30 -0.22 -7.56 -2.70
C TRP A 30 0.97 -6.60 -2.42
N LYS A 31 1.09 -6.13 -1.18
CA LYS A 31 2.14 -5.19 -0.75
C LYS A 31 3.57 -5.62 -1.08
N ALA A 32 3.86 -6.92 -1.08
CA ALA A 32 5.19 -7.45 -1.34
C ALA A 32 5.60 -7.33 -2.81
N THR A 33 4.64 -7.38 -3.73
CA THR A 33 4.83 -7.30 -5.19
C THR A 33 4.31 -6.00 -5.79
N GLY A 34 3.85 -5.06 -4.96
CA GLY A 34 3.33 -3.76 -5.38
C GLY A 34 4.27 -2.57 -5.17
N ARG A 35 5.45 -2.79 -4.58
CA ARG A 35 6.37 -1.71 -4.16
C ARG A 35 7.75 -2.24 -3.78
N ILE A 36 8.72 -1.35 -3.65
CA ILE A 36 10.07 -1.64 -3.14
C ILE A 36 10.25 -0.93 -1.80
N LEU A 37 10.72 -1.63 -0.76
CA LEU A 37 11.16 -1.02 0.50
C LEU A 37 12.67 -0.83 0.49
N VAL A 38 13.13 0.39 0.73
CA VAL A 38 14.53 0.70 0.97
C VAL A 38 14.69 1.12 2.43
N PRO A 39 15.56 0.45 3.21
CA PRO A 39 15.84 0.87 4.59
C PRO A 39 16.43 2.29 4.64
N ARG A 40 15.62 3.30 5.00
CA ARG A 40 16.05 4.72 5.02
C ARG A 40 17.31 4.97 5.84
N HIS A 41 17.45 4.35 7.00
CA HIS A 41 18.59 4.62 7.88
C HIS A 41 19.90 4.17 7.23
N GLU A 42 19.92 2.99 6.60
CA GLU A 42 21.10 2.48 5.90
C GLU A 42 21.39 3.29 4.63
N PHE A 43 20.34 3.66 3.89
CA PHE A 43 20.47 4.55 2.72
C PHE A 43 21.06 5.92 3.10
N ALA A 44 20.54 6.56 4.15
CA ALA A 44 21.02 7.86 4.61
C ALA A 44 22.48 7.81 5.13
N GLN A 45 22.93 6.65 5.58
CA GLN A 45 24.32 6.41 5.98
C GLN A 45 25.25 6.10 4.79
N GLY A 46 24.73 6.05 3.56
CA GLY A 46 25.49 5.68 2.37
C GLY A 46 25.85 4.20 2.29
N LYS A 47 25.20 3.34 3.09
CA LYS A 47 25.44 1.88 3.07
C LYS A 47 24.73 1.16 1.94
N ILE A 48 23.70 1.80 1.38
CA ILE A 48 22.92 1.27 0.27
C ILE A 48 23.25 2.10 -0.97
N ASP A 49 23.86 1.47 -1.97
CA ASP A 49 23.81 1.97 -3.33
C ASP A 49 22.46 1.61 -3.95
N LEU A 50 21.64 2.63 -4.21
CA LEU A 50 20.29 2.46 -4.74
C LEU A 50 20.30 1.82 -6.12
N TYR A 51 21.29 2.13 -6.96
CA TYR A 51 21.39 1.56 -8.30
C TYR A 51 21.62 0.05 -8.22
N THR A 52 22.63 -0.36 -7.45
CA THR A 52 22.94 -1.78 -7.22
C THR A 52 21.75 -2.50 -6.57
N LEU A 53 21.11 -1.91 -5.56
CA LEU A 53 19.95 -2.51 -4.89
C LEU A 53 18.81 -2.75 -5.89
N LEU A 54 18.42 -1.72 -6.66
CA LEU A 54 17.31 -1.83 -7.61
C LEU A 54 17.61 -2.84 -8.72
N HIS A 55 18.83 -2.89 -9.25
CA HIS A 55 19.20 -3.89 -10.24
C HIS A 55 19.23 -5.32 -9.70
N THR A 56 19.57 -5.49 -8.41
CA THR A 56 19.65 -6.81 -7.78
C THR A 56 18.26 -7.30 -7.33
N THR A 57 17.46 -6.41 -6.75
CA THR A 57 16.11 -6.73 -6.22
C THR A 57 15.05 -6.75 -7.32
N MET A 58 15.22 -5.98 -8.40
CA MET A 58 14.33 -5.98 -9.55
C MET A 58 15.09 -6.30 -10.85
N PRO A 59 15.50 -7.58 -11.03
CA PRO A 59 15.96 -8.02 -12.33
C PRO A 59 14.83 -7.89 -13.36
N PRO A 60 15.15 -7.73 -14.66
CA PRO A 60 14.17 -7.43 -15.71
C PRO A 60 12.98 -8.41 -15.76
N GLN A 61 13.19 -9.69 -15.43
CA GLN A 61 12.11 -10.68 -15.40
C GLN A 61 11.07 -10.48 -14.29
N LEU A 62 11.38 -9.75 -13.21
CA LEU A 62 10.43 -9.48 -12.12
C LEU A 62 9.60 -8.22 -12.37
N ILE A 63 10.06 -7.31 -13.23
CA ILE A 63 9.35 -6.05 -13.53
C ILE A 63 7.91 -6.33 -14.03
N PRO A 64 7.68 -7.26 -14.99
CA PRO A 64 6.32 -7.57 -15.44
C PRO A 64 5.41 -8.06 -14.31
N ILE A 65 5.93 -8.86 -13.37
CA ILE A 65 5.14 -9.38 -12.24
C ILE A 65 4.65 -8.22 -11.36
N PHE A 66 5.51 -7.25 -11.09
CA PHE A 66 5.14 -6.06 -10.33
C PHE A 66 4.15 -5.19 -11.08
N GLN A 67 4.36 -4.99 -12.38
CA GLN A 67 3.45 -4.21 -13.24
C GLN A 67 2.07 -4.87 -13.31
N ASP A 68 1.99 -6.17 -13.54
CA ASP A 68 0.73 -6.93 -13.55
C ASP A 68 0.00 -6.83 -12.21
N THR A 69 0.74 -6.89 -11.10
CA THR A 69 0.18 -6.72 -9.76
C THR A 69 -0.39 -5.31 -9.59
N ILE A 70 0.35 -4.29 -10.01
CA ILE A 70 -0.10 -2.90 -9.93
C ILE A 70 -1.33 -2.70 -10.81
N ASP A 71 -1.36 -3.20 -12.05
CA ASP A 71 -2.51 -3.07 -12.94
C ASP A 71 -3.80 -3.66 -12.35
N GLN A 72 -3.68 -4.77 -11.60
CA GLN A 72 -4.81 -5.42 -10.93
C GLN A 72 -5.33 -4.66 -9.71
N HIS A 73 -4.47 -3.89 -9.02
CA HIS A 73 -4.80 -3.34 -7.71
C HIS A 73 -4.69 -1.81 -7.58
N ALA A 74 -4.07 -1.13 -8.53
CA ALA A 74 -3.79 0.31 -8.49
C ALA A 74 -5.06 1.17 -8.37
N ARG A 75 -6.20 0.68 -8.86
CA ARG A 75 -7.50 1.34 -8.71
C ARG A 75 -7.86 1.63 -7.25
N ARG A 76 -7.40 0.80 -6.32
CA ARG A 76 -7.58 1.01 -4.88
C ARG A 76 -6.99 2.34 -4.42
N PHE A 77 -5.96 2.84 -5.09
CA PHE A 77 -5.30 4.11 -4.77
C PHE A 77 -5.94 5.33 -5.46
N GLN A 78 -6.87 5.10 -6.40
CA GLN A 78 -7.58 6.16 -7.10
C GLN A 78 -8.85 6.57 -6.34
N TYR A 79 -9.21 7.84 -6.45
CA TYR A 79 -10.49 8.34 -5.95
C TYR A 79 -11.35 8.66 -7.16
N SER A 80 -12.39 7.87 -7.36
CA SER A 80 -13.31 8.04 -8.48
C SER A 80 -14.41 9.03 -8.12
N LEU A 81 -14.85 9.84 -9.08
CA LEU A 81 -16.08 10.62 -8.94
C LEU A 81 -17.33 9.76 -9.19
N ASP A 82 -17.17 8.70 -9.97
CA ASP A 82 -18.20 7.70 -10.25
C ASP A 82 -18.14 6.54 -9.24
N GLU A 83 -19.21 5.76 -9.15
CA GLU A 83 -19.25 4.54 -8.33
C GLU A 83 -18.32 3.46 -8.92
N ASP A 84 -17.05 3.44 -8.50
CA ASP A 84 -16.14 2.31 -8.71
C ASP A 84 -16.05 1.50 -7.41
N ALA A 85 -16.42 0.22 -7.49
CA ALA A 85 -16.43 -0.70 -6.36
C ALA A 85 -15.04 -0.97 -5.76
N ASN A 86 -13.97 -0.62 -6.48
CA ASN A 86 -12.59 -0.85 -6.09
C ASN A 86 -11.82 0.44 -5.84
N ASP A 87 -12.49 1.58 -5.74
CA ASP A 87 -11.84 2.85 -5.49
C ASP A 87 -11.41 3.02 -4.02
N GLY A 88 -10.56 4.02 -3.78
CA GLY A 88 -10.01 4.29 -2.46
C GLY A 88 -11.05 4.71 -1.43
N ILE A 89 -12.15 5.37 -1.83
CA ILE A 89 -13.21 5.77 -0.90
C ILE A 89 -13.94 4.54 -0.38
N ARG A 90 -14.31 3.61 -1.27
CA ARG A 90 -14.98 2.36 -0.89
C ARG A 90 -14.12 1.55 0.08
N ILE A 91 -12.84 1.38 -0.24
CA ILE A 91 -11.89 0.65 0.61
C ILE A 91 -11.78 1.27 2.00
N LEU A 92 -11.73 2.62 2.10
CA LEU A 92 -11.72 3.33 3.38
C LEU A 92 -12.99 3.09 4.19
N LEU A 93 -14.17 3.25 3.57
CA LEU A 93 -15.46 3.07 4.23
C LEU A 93 -15.65 1.64 4.73
N GLU A 94 -15.28 0.64 3.92
CA GLU A 94 -15.37 -0.78 4.30
C GLU A 94 -14.39 -1.14 5.42
N GLY A 95 -13.17 -0.62 5.37
CA GLY A 95 -12.19 -0.78 6.44
C GLY A 95 -12.71 -0.24 7.78
N MET A 96 -13.23 0.99 7.79
CA MET A 96 -13.81 1.60 9.00
C MET A 96 -15.02 0.82 9.54
N LYS A 97 -15.90 0.34 8.65
CA LYS A 97 -17.04 -0.50 9.04
C LYS A 97 -16.58 -1.77 9.73
N ARG A 98 -15.58 -2.46 9.17
CA ARG A 98 -15.02 -3.70 9.73
C ARG A 98 -14.41 -3.48 11.11
N GLU A 99 -13.58 -2.45 11.27
CA GLU A 99 -12.97 -2.09 12.56
C GLU A 99 -14.03 -1.79 13.63
N THR A 100 -15.11 -1.10 13.24
CA THR A 100 -16.21 -0.79 14.16
C THR A 100 -16.94 -2.06 14.63
N MET A 101 -17.19 -3.01 13.73
CA MET A 101 -17.81 -4.30 14.08
C MET A 101 -16.94 -5.10 15.06
N LEU A 102 -15.63 -5.23 14.78
CA LEU A 102 -14.69 -5.93 15.66
C LEU A 102 -14.59 -5.29 17.06
N ARG A 103 -14.73 -3.96 17.14
CA ARG A 103 -14.76 -3.23 18.41
C ARG A 103 -16.08 -3.39 19.16
N THR A 104 -17.19 -3.55 18.45
CA THR A 104 -18.51 -3.76 19.06
C THR A 104 -18.58 -5.12 19.76
N ASP A 105 -17.92 -6.14 19.23
CA ASP A 105 -17.83 -7.48 19.85
C ASP A 105 -16.90 -7.51 21.09
N SER A 106 -16.02 -6.52 21.25
CA SER A 106 -15.04 -6.43 22.34
C SER A 106 -15.36 -5.37 23.40
N GLN A 107 -16.34 -4.50 23.16
CA GLN A 107 -16.83 -3.56 24.16
C GLN A 107 -18.09 -4.12 24.81
N GLY A 108 -17.94 -4.63 26.03
CA GLY A 108 -19.07 -4.73 26.94
C GLY A 108 -19.72 -3.36 27.04
N PHE A 109 -20.97 -3.25 26.59
CA PHE A 109 -21.77 -2.03 26.66
C PHE A 109 -21.57 -1.39 28.03
N CYS A 110 -21.12 -0.13 28.06
CA CYS A 110 -21.26 0.67 29.27
C CYS A 110 -22.75 0.69 29.60
N ARG A 111 -23.17 -0.08 30.61
CA ARG A 111 -24.51 0.03 31.17
C ARG A 111 -24.59 1.43 31.75
N THR A 112 -25.32 2.31 31.07
CA THR A 112 -25.75 3.56 31.69
C THR A 112 -26.60 3.21 32.92
N PRO A 113 -26.39 3.90 34.05
CA PRO A 113 -27.12 3.65 35.29
C PRO A 113 -28.62 3.89 35.17
#